data_AF-A0A7Z9YV95-F1
#
_entry.id   AF-A0A7Z9YV95-F1
#
_cell.length_a   1.000
_cell.length_b   1.000
_cell.length_c   1.000
_cell.angle_alpha   90.00
_cell.angle_beta   90.00
_cell.angle_gamma   90.00
#
_symmetry.space_group_name_H-M   'P 1'
#
loop_
_entity.id
_entity.type
_entity.pdbx_description
1 polymer ?
#
loop_
_entity_poly.entity_id
_entity_poly.type
_entity_poly.pdbx_seq_one_letter_code
_entity_poly.pdbx_strand_id
1 'polypeptide(L)'
;MAISGLLIHCLKDDIQDVEKVVSSMEEMTTYGIHEDQYVIAVVESPSDTIERVVKKIGRIDGVLTVYTTYLTIEDEIDEDGNLKTNISYEQVVKMEPKQNI
;
A
#
# COMPACT_ATOMS: atom_id res chain seq x y z
N MET A 1 -6.80 10.37 -2.52
CA MET A 1 -6.83 8.99 -2.04
C MET A 1 -5.77 8.19 -2.77
N ALA A 2 -5.11 7.23 -2.12
CA ALA A 2 -4.15 6.34 -2.74
C ALA A 2 -4.63 4.89 -2.63
N ILE A 3 -4.49 4.15 -3.72
CA ILE A 3 -4.86 2.74 -3.85
C ILE A 3 -3.61 1.98 -4.26
N SER A 4 -3.23 0.95 -3.52
CA SER A 4 -2.04 0.15 -3.83
C SER A 4 -2.30 -1.34 -3.71
N GLY A 5 -1.85 -2.09 -4.71
CA GLY A 5 -1.80 -3.55 -4.63
C GLY A 5 -0.56 -3.99 -3.87
N LEU A 6 -0.73 -4.96 -2.97
CA LEU A 6 0.31 -5.50 -2.11
C LEU A 6 0.41 -7.02 -2.26
N LEU A 7 1.64 -7.52 -2.38
CA LEU A 7 2.00 -8.91 -2.13
C LEU A 7 2.76 -8.97 -0.81
N ILE A 8 2.15 -9.56 0.20
CA ILE A 8 2.70 -9.65 1.55
C ILE A 8 3.33 -11.03 1.69
N HIS A 9 4.65 -11.11 1.62
CA HIS A 9 5.39 -12.35 1.76
C HIS A 9 5.53 -12.69 3.24
N CYS A 10 5.09 -13.88 3.62
CA CYS A 10 5.00 -14.34 5.00
C CYS A 10 5.78 -15.64 5.21
N LEU A 11 6.14 -15.92 6.46
CA LEU A 11 6.50 -17.26 6.90
C LEU A 11 5.31 -18.21 6.68
N LYS A 12 5.59 -19.40 6.15
CA LYS A 12 4.58 -20.40 5.83
C LYS A 12 3.71 -20.78 7.04
N ASP A 13 4.32 -20.85 8.22
CA ASP A 13 3.64 -21.26 9.45
C ASP A 13 2.71 -20.17 10.00
N ASP A 14 2.96 -18.90 9.66
CA ASP A 14 2.22 -17.74 10.19
C ASP A 14 1.21 -17.17 9.19
N ILE A 15 1.18 -17.65 7.95
CA ILE A 15 0.46 -17.01 6.85
C ILE A 15 -1.05 -16.85 7.08
N GLN A 16 -1.68 -17.81 7.77
CA GLN A 16 -3.10 -17.74 8.12
C GLN A 16 -3.38 -16.65 9.16
N ASP A 17 -2.48 -16.48 10.13
CA ASP A 17 -2.61 -15.45 11.16
C ASP A 17 -2.33 -14.06 10.56
N VAL A 18 -1.34 -13.95 9.67
CA VAL A 18 -1.08 -12.71 8.93
C VAL A 18 -2.29 -12.33 8.08
N GLU A 19 -2.86 -13.26 7.29
CA GLU A 19 -4.05 -12.99 6.46
C GLU A 19 -5.21 -12.48 7.33
N LYS A 20 -5.46 -13.12 8.47
CA LYS A 20 -6.51 -12.73 9.41
C LYS A 20 -6.30 -11.35 10.01
N VAL A 21 -5.05 -10.99 10.34
CA VAL A 21 -4.73 -9.65 10.86
C VAL A 21 -4.92 -8.62 9.76
N VAL A 22 -4.39 -8.88 8.55
CA VAL A 22 -4.48 -7.95 7.42
C VAL A 22 -5.94 -7.74 6.99
N SER A 23 -6.75 -8.79 6.92
CA SER A 23 -8.18 -8.71 6.56
C SER A 23 -9.05 -8.01 7.62
N SER A 24 -8.53 -7.82 8.83
CA SER A 24 -9.19 -7.06 9.90
C SER A 24 -8.87 -5.56 9.88
N MET A 25 -7.94 -5.10 9.03
CA MET A 25 -7.61 -3.69 8.90
C MET A 25 -8.63 -2.98 8.01
N GLU A 26 -9.17 -1.85 8.46
CA GLU A 26 -10.21 -1.08 7.74
C GLU A 26 -9.76 -0.64 6.35
N GLU A 27 -8.48 -0.32 6.19
CA GLU A 27 -7.89 0.15 4.93
C GLU A 27 -7.60 -0.98 3.93
N MET A 28 -7.90 -2.24 4.28
CA MET A 28 -7.43 -3.41 3.55
C MET A 28 -8.57 -4.26 2.97
N THR A 29 -8.37 -4.73 1.75
CA THR A 29 -9.15 -5.82 1.14
C THR A 29 -8.21 -6.97 0.78
N THR A 30 -8.37 -8.13 1.41
CA THR A 30 -7.59 -9.34 1.08
C THR A 30 -8.30 -10.17 0.01
N TYR A 31 -7.51 -10.79 -0.87
CA TYR A 31 -7.98 -11.71 -1.93
C TYR A 31 -7.56 -13.16 -1.66
N GLY A 32 -6.95 -13.41 -0.51
CA GLY A 32 -6.54 -14.73 -0.05
C GLY A 32 -5.03 -14.99 -0.16
N ILE A 33 -4.70 -16.26 -0.01
CA ILE A 33 -3.33 -16.76 0.06
C ILE A 33 -2.92 -17.36 -1.29
N HIS A 34 -1.72 -17.03 -1.74
CA HIS A 34 -1.11 -17.54 -2.96
C HIS A 34 0.19 -18.29 -2.66
N GLU A 35 0.34 -19.48 -3.25
CA GLU A 35 1.53 -20.34 -3.15
C GLU A 35 2.02 -20.64 -1.72
N ASP A 36 1.13 -20.67 -0.73
CA ASP A 36 1.45 -20.84 0.70
C ASP A 36 2.48 -19.83 1.25
N GLN A 37 2.71 -18.71 0.56
CA GLN A 37 3.77 -17.75 0.91
C GLN A 37 3.33 -16.28 0.83
N TYR A 38 2.28 -15.98 0.07
CA TYR A 38 1.84 -14.60 -0.15
C TYR A 38 0.39 -14.38 0.31
N VAL A 39 0.14 -13.29 1.01
CA VAL A 39 -1.20 -12.71 1.14
C VAL A 39 -1.35 -11.64 0.06
N ILE A 40 -2.38 -11.77 -0.77
CA ILE A 40 -2.73 -10.79 -1.80
C ILE A 40 -3.70 -9.78 -1.19
N ALA A 41 -3.38 -8.49 -1.24
CA ALA A 41 -4.26 -7.47 -0.71
C ALA A 41 -4.21 -6.17 -1.52
N VAL A 42 -5.26 -5.37 -1.38
CA VAL A 42 -5.32 -3.98 -1.83
C VAL A 42 -5.48 -3.10 -0.60
N VAL A 43 -4.68 -2.04 -0.53
CA VAL A 43 -4.79 -0.99 0.49
C VAL A 43 -5.39 0.27 -0.13
N GLU A 44 -6.36 0.85 0.57
CA GLU A 44 -7.00 2.12 0.24
C GLU A 44 -6.86 3.08 1.42
N SER A 45 -6.16 4.19 1.23
CA SER A 45 -5.86 5.14 2.31
C SER A 45 -5.62 6.54 1.74
N PRO A 46 -5.76 7.63 2.51
CA PRO A 46 -5.20 8.92 2.12
C PRO A 46 -3.72 8.80 1.69
N SER A 47 -3.28 9.53 0.66
CA SER A 47 -1.91 9.38 0.13
C SER A 47 -0.83 9.71 1.14
N ASP A 48 -1.10 10.62 2.08
CA ASP A 48 -0.19 11.00 3.15
C ASP A 48 -0.08 9.93 4.26
N THR A 49 -0.99 8.95 4.28
CA THR A 49 -1.01 7.86 5.27
C THR A 49 -0.66 6.48 4.71
N ILE A 50 -0.70 6.27 3.38
CA ILE A 50 -0.51 4.95 2.77
C ILE A 50 0.84 4.29 3.15
N GLU A 51 1.93 5.07 3.17
CA GLU A 51 3.25 4.56 3.56
C GLU A 51 3.27 4.07 5.02
N ARG A 52 2.52 4.75 5.90
CA ARG A 52 2.40 4.37 7.31
C ARG A 52 1.62 3.05 7.45
N VAL A 53 0.56 2.87 6.67
CA VAL A 53 -0.23 1.63 6.63
C VAL A 53 0.65 0.47 6.15
N VAL A 54 1.38 0.64 5.05
CA VAL A 54 2.30 -0.39 4.53
C VAL A 54 3.40 -0.73 5.55
N LYS A 55 3.98 0.28 6.23
CA LYS A 55 4.96 0.04 7.31
C LYS A 55 4.38 -0.69 8.51
N LYS A 56 3.09 -0.52 8.82
CA LYS A 56 2.40 -1.27 9.89
C LYS A 56 2.30 -2.75 9.53
N ILE A 57 1.99 -3.07 8.27
CA ILE A 57 1.94 -4.45 7.76
C ILE A 57 3.31 -5.11 7.87
N GLY A 58 4.38 -4.41 7.47
CA GLY A 58 5.76 -4.92 7.57
C GLY A 58 6.27 -5.15 9.00
N ARG A 59 5.48 -4.83 10.03
CA ARG A 59 5.80 -5.08 11.45
C ARG A 59 4.96 -6.20 12.08
N ILE A 60 4.06 -6.81 11.31
CA ILE A 60 3.28 -7.96 11.77
C ILE A 60 4.24 -9.16 11.88
N ASP A 61 4.14 -9.91 12.97
CA ASP A 61 4.94 -11.12 13.16
C ASP A 61 4.63 -12.13 12.05
N GLY A 62 5.66 -12.80 11.54
CA GLY A 62 5.54 -13.66 10.37
C GLY A 62 5.59 -12.95 9.01
N VAL A 63 5.54 -11.61 8.92
CA VAL A 63 5.76 -10.89 7.66
C VAL A 63 7.26 -10.75 7.37
N LEU A 64 7.69 -11.20 6.19
CA LEU A 64 9.07 -11.09 5.71
C LEU A 64 9.30 -9.80 4.92
N THR A 65 8.37 -9.48 4.02
CA THR A 65 8.45 -8.28 3.18
C THR A 65 7.09 -7.97 2.55
N VAL A 66 6.88 -6.71 2.16
CA VAL A 66 5.70 -6.25 1.44
C VAL A 66 6.15 -5.69 0.09
N TYR A 67 5.66 -6.25 -1.00
CA TYR A 67 5.90 -5.75 -2.34
C TYR A 67 4.70 -4.95 -2.83
N THR A 68 4.94 -3.71 -3.23
CA THR A 68 3.94 -2.90 -3.94
C THR A 68 3.89 -3.35 -5.40
N THR A 69 2.73 -3.83 -5.85
CA THR A 69 2.52 -4.27 -7.25
C THR A 69 2.07 -3.12 -8.14
N TYR A 70 1.25 -2.23 -7.60
CA TYR A 70 0.87 -0.96 -8.23
C TYR A 70 0.56 0.09 -7.16
N LEU A 71 0.60 1.35 -7.56
CA LEU A 71 0.17 2.49 -6.77
C LEU A 71 -0.54 3.48 -7.69
N THR A 72 -1.78 3.78 -7.36
CA THR A 72 -2.57 4.83 -8.00
C THR A 72 -2.85 5.90 -6.94
N ILE A 73 -2.56 7.15 -7.27
CA ILE A 73 -2.87 8.29 -6.41
C ILE A 73 -3.94 9.13 -7.13
N GLU A 74 -5.11 9.17 -6.52
CA GLU A 74 -6.22 10.06 -6.81
C GLU A 74 -6.24 11.20 -5.78
N ASP A 75 -5.11 11.87 -5.58
CA ASP A 75 -5.03 13.12 -4.83
C ASP A 75 -4.51 14.17 -5.77
N GLU A 76 -5.34 15.10 -6.22
CA GLU A 76 -4.78 16.35 -6.77
C GLU A 76 -5.64 17.57 -6.48
N ILE A 77 -4.95 18.59 -6.00
CA ILE A 77 -5.23 19.99 -6.33
C ILE A 77 -3.87 20.56 -6.77
N ASP A 78 -3.75 20.95 -8.05
CA ASP A 78 -2.59 21.72 -8.51
C ASP A 78 -2.62 23.16 -7.98
N GLU A 79 -1.56 23.95 -8.18
CA GLU A 79 -1.47 25.33 -7.66
C GLU A 79 -2.60 26.26 -8.16
N ASP A 80 -3.32 25.84 -9.21
CA ASP A 80 -4.44 26.54 -9.84
C ASP A 80 -5.83 26.00 -9.44
N GLY A 81 -5.90 24.97 -8.57
CA GLY A 81 -7.15 24.43 -8.06
C GLY A 81 -7.75 23.26 -8.85
N ASN A 82 -7.04 22.65 -9.79
CA ASN A 82 -7.58 21.58 -10.64
C ASN A 82 -7.31 20.17 -10.10
N LEU A 83 -8.31 19.30 -10.29
CA LEU A 83 -8.23 17.85 -10.09
C LEU A 83 -7.45 17.17 -11.22
N LYS A 84 -6.16 17.12 -11.01
CA LYS A 84 -5.31 16.03 -11.45
C LYS A 84 -5.77 14.59 -11.07
N THR A 85 -5.72 13.61 -11.97
CA THR A 85 -5.94 12.19 -11.61
C THR A 85 -5.00 11.29 -12.42
N ASN A 86 -4.77 10.07 -11.96
CA ASN A 86 -3.98 9.04 -12.68
C ASN A 86 -2.48 9.37 -12.83
N ILE A 87 -1.82 9.84 -11.76
CA ILE A 87 -0.37 10.04 -11.75
C ILE A 87 0.33 8.67 -11.79
N SER A 88 1.20 8.47 -12.79
CA SER A 88 2.03 7.27 -12.91
C SER A 88 3.19 7.26 -11.90
N TYR A 89 3.67 6.07 -11.53
CA TYR A 89 4.81 5.90 -10.64
C TYR A 89 6.05 6.70 -11.10
N GLU A 90 6.31 6.77 -12.40
CA GLU A 90 7.42 7.56 -12.94
C GLU A 90 7.30 9.06 -12.66
N GLN A 91 6.08 9.59 -12.61
CA GLN A 91 5.85 11.00 -12.30
C GLN A 91 6.05 11.26 -10.80
N VAL A 92 5.68 10.31 -9.94
CA VAL A 92 5.92 10.41 -8.49
C VAL A 92 7.42 10.41 -8.17
N VAL A 93 8.20 9.52 -8.81
CA VAL A 93 9.66 9.42 -8.57
C VAL A 93 10.42 10.66 -9.07
N LYS A 94 9.88 11.39 -10.04
CA LYS A 94 10.48 12.61 -10.60
C LYS A 94 10.10 13.89 -9.85
N MET A 95 9.17 13.83 -8.89
CA MET A 95 8.83 14.99 -8.07
C MET A 95 9.90 15.19 -7.00
N GLU A 96 10.72 16.23 -7.15
CA GLU A 96 11.65 16.62 -6.09
C GLU A 96 10.87 17.05 -4.83
N PRO A 97 11.31 16.66 -3.62
CA PRO A 97 10.67 17.10 -2.40
C PRO A 97 10.77 18.63 -2.31
N LYS A 98 9.64 19.33 -2.36
CA LYS A 98 9.58 20.76 -2.09
C LYS A 98 10.18 21.01 -0.70
N GLN A 99 11.38 21.58 -0.65
CA GLN A 99 11.94 22.16 0.56
C GLN A 99 11.07 23.35 0.95
N ASN A 100 10.21 23.17 1.95
CA ASN A 100 9.56 24.30 2.60
C ASN A 100 10.64 25.09 3.36
N ILE A 101 10.91 26.32 2.88
CA ILE A 101 11.67 27.36 3.59
C ILE A 101 10.71 28.09 4.53
#